data_AF-A0A1Z9LTQ3-F1
#
_entry.id   AF-A0A1Z9LTQ3-F1
#
_cell.length_a   1.000
_cell.length_b   1.000
_cell.length_c   1.000
_cell.angle_alpha   90.00
_cell.angle_beta   90.00
_cell.angle_gamma   90.00
#
_symmetry.space_group_name_H-M   'P 1'
#
loop_
_entity.id
_entity.type
_entity.pdbx_description
1 polymer ?
#
loop_
_entity_poly.entity_id
_entity_poly.type
_entity_poly.pdbx_seq_one_letter_code
_entity_poly.pdbx_strand_id
1 'polypeptide(L)'
;MKTLTKEDFKSKHGDEKEEVRKSIGENIEVKSFKQFDEEFDKKCDECLFEHESEPLQEAEYQGKKVKLNDPIRGGSKKFYVYVKGPTGKVVKVSFGDTTGLSIKRDDPARRRSFRARHRCDTPGPKWKARYWSCYQWRAGAKVNN
;
A
#
# COMPACT_ATOMS: atom_id res chain seq x y z
N MET A 1 -26.63 -38.86 -7.10
CA MET A 1 -25.89 -37.64 -6.71
C MET A 1 -26.61 -37.03 -5.52
N LYS A 2 -26.02 -37.06 -4.31
CA LYS A 2 -26.66 -36.50 -3.11
C LYS A 2 -26.38 -35.00 -3.07
N THR A 3 -27.42 -34.19 -3.16
CA THR A 3 -27.36 -32.74 -2.98
C THR A 3 -27.13 -32.44 -1.50
N LEU A 4 -25.99 -31.82 -1.17
CA LEU A 4 -25.73 -31.31 0.17
C LEU A 4 -26.74 -30.21 0.48
N THR A 5 -27.55 -30.41 1.52
CA THR A 5 -28.54 -29.43 1.95
C THR A 5 -27.85 -28.36 2.81
N LYS A 6 -28.45 -27.16 2.91
CA LYS A 6 -27.96 -26.09 3.80
C LYS A 6 -27.87 -26.53 5.27
N GLU A 7 -28.64 -27.54 5.65
CA GLU A 7 -28.66 -28.13 6.98
C GLU A 7 -27.40 -28.98 7.24
N ASP A 8 -26.93 -29.73 6.23
CA ASP A 8 -25.70 -30.53 6.31
C ASP A 8 -24.43 -29.66 6.46
N PHE A 9 -24.42 -28.47 5.85
CA PHE A 9 -23.31 -27.52 5.99
C PHE A 9 -23.29 -26.85 7.38
N LYS A 10 -24.47 -26.58 7.94
CA LYS A 10 -24.62 -25.96 9.26
C LYS A 10 -24.20 -26.89 10.39
N SER A 11 -24.40 -28.21 10.24
CA SER A 11 -23.94 -29.21 11.21
C SER A 11 -22.41 -29.38 11.24
N LYS A 12 -21.69 -29.10 10.15
CA LYS A 12 -20.21 -29.26 10.10
C LYS A 12 -19.40 -28.01 10.46
N HIS A 13 -20.02 -26.83 10.37
CA HIS A 13 -19.35 -25.54 10.62
C HIS A 13 -20.12 -24.63 11.60
N GLY A 14 -21.14 -25.17 12.28
CA GLY A 14 -22.03 -24.42 13.17
C GLY A 14 -21.46 -24.09 14.55
N ASP A 15 -20.50 -24.89 15.03
CA ASP A 15 -20.10 -24.86 16.45
C ASP A 15 -18.73 -24.21 16.71
N GLU A 16 -17.94 -23.91 15.67
CA GLU A 16 -16.59 -23.34 15.84
C GLU A 16 -16.63 -21.91 16.40
N LYS A 17 -17.69 -21.14 16.09
CA LYS A 17 -17.82 -19.75 16.57
C LYS A 17 -18.19 -19.64 18.05
N GLU A 18 -18.92 -20.61 18.60
CA GLU A 18 -19.34 -20.58 20.01
C GLU A 18 -18.22 -21.08 20.93
N GLU A 19 -17.45 -22.07 20.48
CA GLU A 19 -16.32 -22.62 21.23
C GLU A 19 -15.12 -21.66 21.27
N VAL A 20 -14.84 -20.95 20.16
CA VAL A 20 -13.85 -19.86 20.12
C VAL A 20 -14.26 -18.70 21.04
N ARG A 21 -15.55 -18.42 21.20
CA ARG A 21 -16.04 -17.35 22.09
C ARG A 21 -15.87 -17.70 23.57
N LYS A 22 -15.98 -18.98 23.94
CA LYS A 22 -15.79 -19.47 25.32
C LYS A 22 -14.31 -19.51 25.72
N SER A 23 -13.38 -19.71 24.78
CA SER A 23 -11.94 -19.78 25.09
C SER A 23 -11.25 -18.42 25.22
N ILE A 24 -11.80 -17.35 24.65
CA ILE A 24 -11.13 -16.04 24.58
C ILE A 24 -11.47 -15.05 25.72
N GLY A 25 -12.37 -15.40 26.64
CA GLY A 25 -12.77 -14.52 27.75
C GLY A 25 -13.57 -13.29 27.30
N GLU A 26 -14.65 -12.96 28.00
CA GLU A 26 -15.38 -11.70 27.82
C GLU A 26 -14.48 -10.54 28.21
N ASN A 27 -13.74 -9.98 27.24
CA ASN A 27 -13.33 -8.56 27.14
C ASN A 27 -12.35 -8.32 25.97
N ILE A 28 -12.47 -9.07 24.86
CA ILE A 28 -11.74 -8.71 23.64
C ILE A 28 -12.59 -7.72 22.85
N GLU A 29 -12.19 -6.45 22.88
CA GLU A 29 -12.67 -5.41 21.99
C GLU A 29 -12.27 -5.77 20.55
N VAL A 30 -13.06 -6.61 19.90
CA VAL A 30 -12.86 -6.99 18.51
C VAL A 30 -13.26 -5.81 17.63
N LYS A 31 -12.26 -5.04 17.19
CA LYS A 31 -12.46 -4.01 16.17
C LYS A 31 -13.19 -4.63 14.98
N SER A 32 -14.22 -3.94 14.51
CA SER A 32 -14.87 -4.33 13.26
C SER A 32 -13.85 -4.32 12.13
N PHE A 33 -14.06 -5.16 11.12
CA PHE A 33 -13.20 -5.23 9.95
C PHE A 33 -12.98 -3.86 9.29
N LYS A 34 -14.01 -3.00 9.31
CA LYS A 34 -13.90 -1.61 8.82
C LYS A 34 -12.97 -0.75 9.67
N GLN A 35 -13.05 -0.87 11.00
CA GLN A 35 -12.18 -0.12 11.91
C GLN A 35 -10.71 -0.51 11.77
N PHE A 36 -10.43 -1.82 11.63
CA PHE A 36 -9.06 -2.29 11.37
C PHE A 36 -8.52 -1.73 10.04
N ASP A 37 -9.36 -1.66 9.02
CA ASP A 37 -8.97 -1.16 7.70
C ASP A 37 -8.63 0.33 7.72
N GLU A 38 -9.46 1.13 8.38
CA GLU A 38 -9.22 2.56 8.54
C GLU A 38 -7.94 2.82 9.33
N GLU A 39 -7.66 2.02 10.36
CA GLU A 39 -6.43 2.09 11.14
C GLU A 39 -5.20 1.69 10.31
N PHE A 40 -5.31 0.64 9.50
CA PHE A 40 -4.24 0.22 8.60
C PHE A 40 -3.96 1.25 7.49
N ASP A 41 -5.02 1.84 6.93
CA ASP A 41 -4.91 2.90 5.95
C ASP A 41 -4.25 4.14 6.55
N LYS A 42 -4.64 4.54 7.77
CA LYS A 42 -3.99 5.62 8.54
C LYS A 42 -2.52 5.34 8.79
N LYS A 43 -2.18 4.14 9.25
CA LYS A 43 -0.78 3.73 9.49
C LYS A 43 0.05 3.79 8.20
N CYS A 44 -0.49 3.30 7.09
CA CYS A 44 0.17 3.40 5.80
C CYS A 44 0.38 4.86 5.38
N ASP A 45 -0.64 5.70 5.56
CA ASP A 45 -0.55 7.12 5.22
C ASP A 45 0.48 7.82 6.12
N GLU A 46 0.51 7.56 7.44
CA GLU A 46 1.47 8.11 8.39
C GLU A 46 2.92 7.72 8.05
N CYS A 47 3.18 6.44 7.75
CA CYS A 47 4.50 5.98 7.32
C CYS A 47 4.98 6.63 6.00
N LEU A 48 4.05 7.17 5.20
CA LEU A 48 4.33 7.83 3.92
C LEU A 48 4.31 9.37 4.03
N PHE A 49 3.69 9.92 5.08
CA PHE A 49 3.45 11.36 5.26
C PHE A 49 4.71 12.13 5.66
N GLU A 50 5.71 11.47 6.23
CA GLU A 50 6.99 12.03 6.68
C GLU A 50 7.76 12.78 5.56
N HIS A 51 7.34 12.67 4.29
CA HIS A 51 8.02 13.29 3.16
C HIS A 51 7.18 14.30 2.37
N GLU A 52 5.87 14.45 2.63
CA GLU A 52 5.12 15.60 2.07
C GLU A 52 5.58 16.92 2.71
N SER A 53 6.22 16.85 3.88
CA SER A 53 6.86 17.96 4.56
C SER A 53 8.25 18.33 4.00
N GLU A 54 8.91 17.47 3.22
CA GLU A 54 10.19 17.82 2.60
C GLU A 54 9.95 18.62 1.31
N PRO A 55 10.49 19.84 1.18
CA PRO A 55 10.34 20.61 -0.05
C PRO A 55 11.03 19.89 -1.22
N LEU A 56 10.45 20.05 -2.43
CA LEU A 56 11.09 19.61 -3.67
C LEU A 56 12.49 20.23 -3.78
N GLN A 57 13.52 19.39 -3.87
CA GLN A 57 14.91 19.84 -3.99
C GLN A 57 15.39 19.70 -5.43
N GLU A 58 16.08 20.72 -5.93
CA GLU A 58 16.85 20.59 -7.17
C GLU A 58 18.17 19.86 -6.87
N ALA A 59 18.53 18.93 -7.74
CA ALA A 59 19.80 18.23 -7.68
C ALA A 59 20.36 18.00 -9.09
N GLU A 60 21.62 17.60 -9.18
CA GLU A 60 22.23 17.23 -10.45
C GLU A 60 22.40 15.71 -10.56
N TYR A 61 21.96 15.15 -11.67
CA TYR A 61 22.12 13.74 -12.02
C TYR A 61 22.72 13.65 -13.43
N GLN A 62 23.93 13.09 -13.53
CA GLN A 62 24.65 12.93 -14.81
C GLN A 62 24.76 14.23 -15.63
N GLY A 63 25.06 15.35 -14.95
CA GLY A 63 25.20 16.67 -15.59
C GLY A 63 23.87 17.35 -15.97
N LYS A 64 22.73 16.81 -15.54
CA LYS A 64 21.40 17.41 -15.75
C LYS A 64 20.76 17.79 -14.42
N LYS A 65 20.15 18.98 -14.35
CA LYS A 65 19.30 19.37 -13.22
C LYS A 65 18.03 18.50 -13.20
N VAL A 66 17.76 17.89 -12.06
CA VAL A 66 16.60 17.03 -11.81
C VAL A 66 15.92 17.44 -10.51
N LYS A 67 14.60 17.23 -10.43
CA LYS A 67 13.84 17.41 -9.19
C LYS A 67 13.87 16.11 -8.38
N LEU A 68 14.30 16.22 -7.12
CA LEU A 68 14.27 15.10 -6.17
C LEU A 68 12.88 14.92 -5.58
N ASN A 69 12.58 13.66 -5.23
CA ASN A 69 11.33 13.24 -4.62
C ASN A 69 10.06 13.53 -5.44
N ASP A 70 10.22 13.85 -6.74
CA ASP A 70 9.12 14.11 -7.67
C ASP A 70 8.95 12.92 -8.63
N PRO A 71 7.89 12.11 -8.51
CA PRO A 71 7.63 11.01 -9.43
C PRO A 71 7.16 11.50 -10.80
N ILE A 72 7.93 11.19 -11.82
CA ILE A 72 7.67 11.55 -13.21
C ILE A 72 7.18 10.30 -13.96
N ARG A 73 6.16 10.46 -14.81
CA ARG A 73 5.67 9.37 -15.67
C ARG A 73 6.62 9.16 -16.86
N GLY A 74 6.97 7.91 -17.15
CA GLY A 74 7.78 7.52 -18.32
C GLY A 74 9.04 6.71 -18.01
N GLY A 75 9.85 6.41 -19.03
CA GLY A 75 11.10 5.66 -18.91
C GLY A 75 10.94 4.14 -19.08
N SER A 76 11.77 3.36 -18.37
CA SER A 76 11.77 1.88 -18.44
C SER A 76 10.62 1.23 -17.68
N LYS A 77 10.02 1.95 -16.73
CA LYS A 77 8.81 1.59 -16.00
C LYS A 77 7.78 2.69 -16.14
N LYS A 78 6.59 2.54 -15.54
CA LYS A 78 5.52 3.54 -15.67
C LYS A 78 5.91 4.88 -15.05
N PHE A 79 6.65 4.85 -13.96
CA PHE A 79 7.14 6.03 -13.26
C PHE A 79 8.62 5.89 -12.92
N TYR A 80 9.28 7.02 -12.77
CA TYR A 80 10.61 7.11 -12.19
C TYR A 80 10.71 8.31 -11.27
N VAL A 81 11.66 8.26 -10.36
CA VAL A 81 11.91 9.32 -9.39
C VAL A 81 13.39 9.38 -9.07
N TYR A 82 13.89 10.58 -8.85
CA TYR A 82 15.25 10.80 -8.37
C TYR A 82 15.23 10.96 -6.85
N VAL A 83 16.06 10.19 -6.17
CA VAL A 83 16.15 10.20 -4.71
C VAL A 83 17.59 10.15 -4.27
N LYS A 84 17.86 10.66 -3.07
CA LYS A 84 19.16 10.47 -2.43
C LYS A 84 19.25 9.01 -1.94
N GLY A 85 20.27 8.31 -2.42
CA GLY A 85 20.62 6.97 -1.97
C GLY A 85 21.26 6.98 -0.58
N PRO A 86 21.56 5.80 -0.01
CA PRO A 86 22.15 5.68 1.33
C PRO A 86 23.53 6.32 1.43
N THR A 87 24.23 6.47 0.30
CA THR A 87 25.56 7.09 0.21
C THR A 87 25.52 8.58 -0.14
N GLY A 88 24.34 9.21 -0.09
CA GLY A 88 24.14 10.63 -0.43
C GLY A 88 24.13 10.94 -1.93
N LYS A 89 24.44 9.96 -2.79
CA LYS A 89 24.37 10.11 -4.25
C LYS A 89 22.93 10.06 -4.75
N VAL A 90 22.62 10.86 -5.78
CA VAL A 90 21.32 10.81 -6.45
C VAL A 90 21.22 9.52 -7.26
N VAL A 91 20.16 8.75 -7.03
CA VAL A 91 19.84 7.53 -7.75
C VAL A 91 18.49 7.67 -8.45
N LYS A 92 18.38 7.08 -9.64
CA LYS A 92 17.13 6.97 -10.38
C LYS A 92 16.43 5.67 -9.99
N VAL A 93 15.26 5.77 -9.38
CA VAL A 93 14.41 4.62 -9.04
C VAL A 93 13.25 4.56 -10.02
N SER A 94 13.13 3.46 -10.74
CA SER A 94 12.01 3.20 -11.66
C SER A 94 11.02 2.22 -11.03
N PHE A 95 9.72 2.53 -11.12
CA PHE A 95 8.66 1.76 -10.46
C PHE A 95 7.33 1.81 -11.23
N GLY A 96 6.37 1.00 -10.79
CA GLY A 96 5.07 0.88 -11.43
C GLY A 96 5.07 -0.06 -12.64
N ASP A 97 3.87 -0.50 -13.00
CA ASP A 97 3.65 -1.50 -14.03
C ASP A 97 3.50 -0.88 -15.43
N THR A 98 4.22 -1.43 -16.41
CA THR A 98 4.26 -0.96 -17.80
C THR A 98 3.14 -1.52 -18.66
N THR A 99 2.38 -2.51 -18.19
CA THR A 99 1.37 -3.21 -19.02
C THR A 99 0.09 -2.40 -19.27
N GLY A 100 0.06 -1.12 -18.88
CA GLY A 100 -1.08 -0.24 -19.09
C GLY A 100 -2.14 -0.32 -17.99
N LEU A 101 -1.95 -1.14 -16.95
CA LEU A 101 -2.88 -1.19 -15.82
C LEU A 101 -2.99 0.17 -15.11
N SER A 102 -4.22 0.66 -15.01
CA SER A 102 -4.54 1.89 -14.27
C SER A 102 -4.59 1.64 -12.77
N ILE A 103 -3.97 2.55 -12.03
CA ILE A 103 -3.99 2.56 -10.58
C ILE A 103 -5.36 3.08 -10.14
N LYS A 104 -6.30 2.19 -9.83
CA LYS A 104 -7.58 2.55 -9.21
C LYS A 104 -7.37 2.67 -7.70
N ARG A 105 -6.73 3.76 -7.28
CA ARG A 105 -6.51 4.07 -5.86
C ARG A 105 -7.73 4.66 -5.19
N ASP A 106 -8.69 5.19 -5.94
CA ASP A 106 -9.93 5.77 -5.40
C ASP A 106 -10.85 4.68 -4.82
N ASP A 107 -10.75 3.46 -5.36
CA ASP A 107 -11.42 2.27 -4.83
C ASP A 107 -10.69 1.77 -3.56
N PRO A 108 -11.32 1.88 -2.37
CA PRO A 108 -10.69 1.49 -1.10
C PRO A 108 -10.39 0.00 -1.02
N ALA A 109 -11.24 -0.86 -1.60
CA ALA A 109 -11.03 -2.31 -1.57
C ALA A 109 -9.79 -2.70 -2.40
N ARG A 110 -9.61 -2.06 -3.56
CA ARG A 110 -8.43 -2.24 -4.39
C ARG A 110 -7.17 -1.67 -3.76
N ARG A 111 -7.26 -0.48 -3.15
CA ARG A 111 -6.14 0.15 -2.43
C ARG A 111 -5.65 -0.75 -1.32
N ARG A 112 -6.56 -1.25 -0.49
CA ARG A 112 -6.25 -2.17 0.60
C ARG A 112 -5.60 -3.46 0.09
N SER A 113 -6.17 -4.08 -0.94
CA SER A 113 -5.64 -5.30 -1.54
C SER A 113 -4.22 -5.11 -2.11
N PHE A 114 -3.92 -3.92 -2.63
CA PHE A 114 -2.56 -3.58 -3.05
C PHE A 114 -1.64 -3.44 -1.83
N ARG A 115 -2.04 -2.62 -0.86
CA ARG A 115 -1.23 -2.34 0.34
C ARG A 115 -0.88 -3.60 1.13
N ALA A 116 -1.83 -4.51 1.30
CA ALA A 116 -1.63 -5.79 2.00
C ALA A 116 -0.61 -6.69 1.28
N ARG A 117 -0.72 -6.83 -0.05
CA ARG A 117 0.20 -7.65 -0.84
C ARG A 117 1.60 -7.04 -0.94
N HIS A 118 1.70 -5.72 -0.87
CA HIS A 118 2.96 -4.99 -1.01
C HIS A 118 3.58 -4.55 0.31
N ARG A 119 2.98 -4.87 1.48
CA ARG A 119 3.48 -4.52 2.82
C ARG A 119 3.78 -3.03 2.93
N CYS A 120 2.80 -2.20 2.57
CA CYS A 120 2.93 -0.74 2.60
C CYS A 120 2.91 -0.14 4.01
N ASP A 121 2.66 -0.96 5.03
CA ASP A 121 2.91 -0.68 6.45
C ASP A 121 4.42 -0.61 6.77
N THR A 122 5.26 -1.28 5.99
CA THR A 122 6.73 -1.27 6.11
C THR A 122 7.39 -1.06 4.73
N PRO A 123 7.13 0.08 4.07
CA PRO A 123 7.46 0.29 2.66
C PRO A 123 8.98 0.26 2.38
N GLY A 124 9.81 0.46 3.40
CA GLY A 124 11.27 0.48 3.30
C GLY A 124 11.81 1.87 2.92
N PRO A 125 13.11 2.02 2.64
CA PRO A 125 13.72 3.33 2.42
C PRO A 125 13.41 3.91 1.03
N LYS A 126 13.50 5.25 0.88
CA LYS A 126 13.22 6.03 -0.34
C LYS A 126 13.87 5.50 -1.62
N TRP A 127 15.06 4.92 -1.53
CA TRP A 127 15.80 4.42 -2.69
C TRP A 127 15.34 3.03 -3.18
N LYS A 128 14.21 2.52 -2.65
CA LYS A 128 13.58 1.27 -3.10
C LYS A 128 12.28 1.54 -3.85
N ALA A 129 12.04 0.76 -4.91
CA ALA A 129 10.83 0.86 -5.74
C ALA A 129 9.52 0.57 -4.99
N ARG A 130 9.58 -0.24 -3.91
CA ARG A 130 8.42 -0.56 -3.08
C ARG A 130 7.86 0.68 -2.39
N TYR A 131 8.74 1.52 -1.85
CA TYR A 131 8.37 2.78 -1.20
C TYR A 131 7.52 3.65 -2.14
N TRP A 132 8.01 3.87 -3.36
CA TRP A 132 7.32 4.69 -4.36
C TRP A 132 6.05 4.06 -4.91
N SER A 133 6.03 2.73 -5.00
CA SER A 133 4.79 2.01 -5.33
C SER A 133 3.72 2.25 -4.27
N CYS A 134 4.06 2.15 -2.98
CA CYS A 134 3.12 2.43 -1.89
C CYS A 134 2.71 3.90 -1.84
N TYR A 135 3.65 4.82 -2.06
CA TYR A 135 3.41 6.26 -2.17
C TYR A 135 2.37 6.59 -3.24
N GLN A 136 2.46 5.95 -4.39
CA GLN A 136 1.53 6.18 -5.48
C GLN A 136 0.12 5.66 -5.18
N TRP A 137 -0.04 4.76 -4.21
CA TRP A 137 -1.32 4.17 -3.77
C TRP A 137 -1.87 4.79 -2.47
N ARG A 138 -1.44 6.01 -2.11
CA ARG A 138 -2.01 6.78 -0.99
C ARG A 138 -3.39 7.37 -1.34
N ALA A 139 -4.24 7.51 -0.32
CA ALA A 139 -5.62 7.98 -0.49
C ALA A 139 -5.70 9.44 -1.02
N GLY A 140 -4.71 10.28 -0.73
CA GLY A 140 -4.68 11.71 -1.12
C GLY A 140 -3.93 12.05 -2.42
N ALA A 141 -3.31 11.08 -3.12
CA ALA A 141 -2.61 11.40 -4.37
C ALA A 141 -3.60 11.54 -5.53
N LYS A 142 -3.76 12.75 -6.08
CA LYS A 142 -4.57 12.97 -7.28
C LYS A 142 -4.11 12.04 -8.42
N VAL A 143 -5.08 11.41 -9.09
CA VAL A 143 -4.81 10.64 -10.30
C VAL A 143 -4.51 11.64 -11.41
N ASN A 144 -3.23 11.88 -11.70
CA ASN A 144 -2.85 12.53 -12.94
C ASN A 144 -3.06 11.50 -14.05
N ASN A 145 -4.21 11.59 -14.73
CA ASN A 145 -4.52 10.82 -15.93
C ASN A 145 -3.65 11.30 -17.09
#